data_AF-A0A4Q2DX85-F1
#
_entry.id   AF-A0A4Q2DX85-F1
#
_cell.length_a   1.000
_cell.length_b   1.000
_cell.length_c   1.000
_cell.angle_alpha   90.00
_cell.angle_beta   90.00
_cell.angle_gamma   90.00
#
_symmetry.space_group_name_H-M   'P 1'
#
loop_
_entity.id
_entity.type
_entity.pdbx_description
1 polymer ?
#
loop_
_entity_poly.entity_id
_entity_poly.type
_entity_poly.pdbx_seq_one_letter_code
_entity_poly.pdbx_strand_id
1 'polypeptide(L)'
;MRPTLSRLYRILPREALKVNERKILPRPTSQREEYRKPTTIDVLLEQKEKAGDAWPSNIRIEPAVRKAQFKGVRPELRKPLKNLLKET
;
A
#
# COMPACT_ATOMS: atom_id res chain seq x y z
N MET A 1 -54.36 -2.00 -13.99
CA MET A 1 -53.48 -2.38 -12.85
C MET A 1 -53.07 -3.84 -13.04
N ARG A 2 -51.76 -4.16 -13.01
CA ARG A 2 -51.30 -5.56 -13.06
C ARG A 2 -51.21 -6.08 -11.62
N PRO A 3 -51.89 -7.18 -11.26
CA PRO A 3 -51.76 -7.76 -9.93
C PRO A 3 -50.34 -8.29 -9.75
N THR A 4 -49.65 -7.85 -8.71
CA THR A 4 -48.33 -8.38 -8.30
C THR A 4 -48.52 -9.63 -7.44
N LEU A 5 -47.57 -10.57 -7.53
CA LEU A 5 -47.59 -11.82 -6.75
C LEU A 5 -47.66 -11.52 -5.24
N SER A 6 -48.53 -12.23 -4.52
CA SER A 6 -48.62 -12.17 -3.06
C SER A 6 -47.30 -12.65 -2.45
N ARG A 7 -46.49 -11.71 -1.95
CA ARG A 7 -45.24 -12.01 -1.24
C ARG A 7 -45.54 -12.04 0.26
N LEU A 8 -45.20 -13.15 0.91
CA LEU A 8 -45.20 -13.27 2.36
C LEU A 8 -43.98 -12.50 2.90
N TYR A 9 -44.22 -11.35 3.54
CA TYR A 9 -43.16 -10.60 4.20
C TYR A 9 -43.16 -10.92 5.69
N ARG A 10 -42.01 -11.37 6.21
CA ARG A 10 -41.79 -11.52 7.64
C ARG A 10 -41.15 -10.24 8.16
N ILE A 11 -41.93 -9.45 8.91
CA ILE A 11 -41.40 -8.26 9.59
C ILE A 11 -40.59 -8.74 10.79
N LEU A 12 -39.28 -8.47 10.78
CA LEU A 12 -38.40 -8.75 11.91
C LEU A 12 -38.20 -7.46 12.72
N PRO A 13 -38.36 -7.50 14.05
CA PRO A 13 -38.08 -6.35 14.90
C PRO A 13 -36.60 -6.00 14.84
N ARG A 14 -36.27 -4.70 14.93
CA ARG A 14 -34.89 -4.19 14.82
C ARG A 14 -33.96 -4.78 15.88
N GLU A 15 -34.51 -5.13 17.04
CA GLU A 15 -33.80 -5.77 18.16
C GLU A 15 -33.29 -7.18 17.84
N ALA A 16 -33.97 -7.91 16.94
CA ALA A 16 -33.52 -9.23 16.49
C ALA A 16 -32.30 -9.14 15.56
N LEU A 17 -31.97 -7.94 15.07
CA LEU A 17 -30.76 -7.70 14.30
C LEU A 17 -29.63 -7.43 15.29
N LYS A 18 -28.63 -8.33 15.32
CA LYS A 18 -27.35 -8.15 16.02
C LYS A 18 -26.48 -7.09 15.34
N VAL A 19 -26.98 -5.86 15.23
CA VAL A 19 -26.31 -4.76 14.51
C VAL A 19 -25.02 -4.36 15.22
N ASN A 20 -25.02 -4.40 16.56
CA ASN A 20 -23.86 -4.02 17.38
C ASN A 20 -22.75 -5.08 17.39
N GLU A 21 -23.07 -6.34 17.11
CA GLU A 21 -22.07 -7.43 17.02
C GLU A 21 -21.42 -7.52 15.63
N ARG A 22 -21.90 -6.75 14.65
CA ARG A 22 -21.30 -6.74 13.31
C ARG A 22 -19.99 -5.95 13.36
N LYS A 23 -18.90 -6.63 13.03
CA LYS A 23 -17.61 -6.00 12.75
C LYS A 23 -17.77 -5.08 11.54
N ILE A 24 -17.98 -3.79 11.79
CA ILE A 24 -17.97 -2.76 10.74
C ILE A 24 -16.53 -2.65 10.27
N LEU A 25 -16.23 -3.23 9.12
CA LEU A 25 -14.93 -3.04 8.48
C LEU A 25 -14.88 -1.60 7.94
N PRO A 26 -13.84 -0.82 8.27
CA PRO A 26 -13.68 0.49 7.68
C PRO A 26 -13.50 0.36 6.17
N ARG A 27 -13.84 1.42 5.44
CA ARG A 27 -13.58 1.48 4.01
C ARG A 27 -12.07 1.27 3.77
N PRO A 28 -11.68 0.59 2.67
CA PRO A 28 -10.29 0.58 2.24
C PRO A 28 -9.77 2.01 2.08
N THR A 29 -8.50 2.23 2.43
CA THR A 29 -7.84 3.51 2.22
C THR A 29 -7.81 3.83 0.73
N SER A 30 -8.02 5.10 0.40
CA SER A 30 -7.89 5.54 -0.99
C SER A 30 -6.42 5.63 -1.38
N GLN A 31 -6.09 5.37 -2.65
CA GLN A 31 -4.73 5.51 -3.17
C GLN A 31 -4.16 6.93 -2.96
N ARG A 32 -5.03 7.96 -2.94
CA ARG A 32 -4.63 9.34 -2.66
C ARG A 32 -4.23 9.56 -1.21
N GLU A 33 -4.93 8.93 -0.27
CA GLU A 33 -4.58 8.97 1.15
C GLU A 33 -3.29 8.19 1.41
N GLU A 34 -3.07 7.08 0.72
CA GLU A 34 -1.82 6.30 0.82
C GLU A 34 -0.62 7.06 0.26
N TYR A 35 -0.75 7.73 -0.89
CA TYR A 35 0.33 8.53 -1.48
C TYR A 35 0.79 9.70 -0.59
N ARG A 36 -0.08 10.18 0.30
CA ARG A 36 0.26 11.23 1.27
C ARG A 36 1.01 10.72 2.49
N LYS A 37 1.03 9.40 2.72
CA LYS A 37 1.78 8.82 3.83
C LYS A 37 3.27 8.81 3.48
N PRO A 38 4.16 9.07 4.45
CA PRO A 38 5.58 8.98 4.23
C PRO A 38 5.93 7.54 3.83
N THR A 39 6.81 7.39 2.84
CA THR A 39 7.32 6.07 2.48
C THR A 39 8.28 5.58 3.55
N THR A 40 8.53 4.27 3.61
CA THR A 40 9.52 3.70 4.53
C THR A 40 10.91 4.31 4.33
N ILE A 41 11.26 4.66 3.09
CA ILE A 41 12.53 5.33 2.77
C ILE A 41 12.56 6.72 3.42
N ASP A 42 11.47 7.49 3.31
CA ASP A 42 11.40 8.83 3.92
C ASP A 42 11.56 8.74 5.45
N VAL A 43 10.89 7.77 6.07
CA VAL A 43 11.01 7.51 7.52
C VAL A 43 12.44 7.15 7.91
N LEU A 44 13.12 6.28 7.14
CA LEU A 44 14.49 5.90 7.42
C LEU A 44 15.49 7.05 7.20
N LEU A 45 15.25 7.90 6.20
CA LEU A 45 16.05 9.12 5.99
C LEU A 45 15.90 10.08 7.16
N GLU A 46 14.68 10.34 7.62
CA GLU A 46 14.44 11.17 8.81
C GLU A 46 15.11 10.59 10.07
N GLN A 47 15.05 9.27 10.25
CA GLN A 47 15.69 8.62 11.39
C GLN A 47 17.22 8.71 11.31
N LYS A 48 17.78 8.58 10.10
CA LYS A 48 19.23 8.74 9.87
C LYS A 48 19.69 10.15 10.19
N GLU A 49 18.96 11.16 9.74
CA GLU A 49 19.25 12.56 10.05
C GLU A 49 19.17 12.83 11.55
N LYS A 50 18.17 12.27 12.25
CA LYS A 50 18.01 12.40 13.70
C LYS A 50 19.10 11.68 14.50
N ALA A 51 19.57 10.52 14.04
CA ALA A 51 20.55 9.70 14.76
C ALA A 51 21.99 10.20 14.58
N GLY A 52 22.32 10.86 13.47
CA GLY A 52 23.68 11.35 13.19
C GLY A 52 24.72 10.23 13.33
N ASP A 53 25.68 10.41 14.23
CA ASP A 53 26.77 9.47 14.48
C ASP A 53 26.33 8.15 15.14
N ALA A 54 25.14 8.12 15.75
CA ALA A 54 24.56 6.91 16.33
C ALA A 54 23.86 6.02 15.29
N TRP A 55 23.87 6.39 14.00
CA TRP A 55 23.22 5.61 12.96
C TRP A 55 23.92 4.25 12.74
N PRO A 56 23.16 3.13 12.71
CA PRO A 56 23.72 1.81 12.48
C PRO A 56 24.49 1.71 11.15
N SER A 57 25.74 1.26 11.22
CA SER A 57 26.62 1.11 10.06
C SER A 57 26.19 0.01 9.07
N ASN A 58 25.36 -0.93 9.54
CA ASN A 58 24.81 -2.02 8.72
C ASN A 58 23.61 -1.59 7.85
N ILE A 59 23.04 -0.39 8.03
CA ILE A 59 21.91 0.10 7.24
C ILE A 59 22.38 1.17 6.26
N ARG A 60 22.50 0.79 4.98
CA ARG A 60 22.79 1.71 3.88
C ARG A 60 21.51 1.99 3.08
N ILE A 61 21.15 3.27 3.00
CA ILE A 61 20.05 3.76 2.15
C ILE A 61 20.64 4.20 0.82
N GLU A 62 20.35 3.47 -0.25
CA GLU A 62 20.84 3.77 -1.60
C GLU A 62 19.80 4.51 -2.44
N PRO A 63 20.22 5.43 -3.33
CA PRO A 63 19.30 6.11 -4.22
C PRO A 63 18.79 5.19 -5.32
N ALA A 64 17.52 5.37 -5.73
CA ALA A 64 16.92 4.58 -6.80
C ALA A 64 17.68 4.75 -8.13
N VAL A 65 18.10 3.62 -8.73
CA VAL A 65 18.79 3.60 -10.02
C VAL A 65 17.79 3.89 -11.15
N ARG A 66 18.01 4.96 -11.90
CA ARG A 66 17.21 5.41 -13.04
C ARG A 66 17.74 4.83 -14.35
N LYS A 67 16.93 4.94 -15.41
CA LYS A 67 17.32 4.50 -16.76
C LYS A 67 18.56 5.21 -17.30
N ALA A 68 18.79 6.45 -16.87
CA ALA A 68 19.94 7.25 -17.29
C ALA A 68 21.28 6.60 -16.94
N GLN A 69 21.38 5.94 -15.78
CA GLN A 69 22.59 5.21 -15.38
C GLN A 69 22.95 4.06 -16.34
N PHE A 70 21.99 3.54 -17.12
CA PHE A 70 22.23 2.44 -18.07
C PHE A 70 22.58 2.89 -19.50
N LYS A 71 22.75 4.20 -19.76
CA LYS A 71 22.95 4.73 -21.13
C LYS A 71 24.20 4.14 -21.81
N GLY A 72 25.30 3.96 -21.06
CA GLY A 72 26.56 3.39 -21.57
C GLY A 72 26.63 1.86 -21.58
N VAL A 73 25.62 1.18 -21.02
CA VAL A 73 25.60 -0.29 -20.93
C VAL A 73 25.12 -0.87 -22.26
N ARG A 74 25.75 -1.96 -22.71
CA ARG A 74 25.33 -2.73 -23.89
C ARG A 74 23.85 -3.11 -23.78
N PRO A 75 23.02 -2.94 -24.82
CA PRO A 75 21.57 -3.14 -24.75
C PRO A 75 21.15 -4.50 -24.16
N GLU A 76 21.88 -5.56 -24.53
CA GLU A 76 21.66 -6.94 -24.07
C GLU A 76 21.78 -7.10 -22.55
N LEU A 77 22.67 -6.33 -21.92
CA LEU A 77 22.97 -6.43 -20.49
C LEU A 77 22.05 -5.56 -19.62
N ARG A 78 21.30 -4.62 -20.21
CA ARG A 78 20.45 -3.69 -19.44
C ARG A 78 19.32 -4.40 -18.71
N LYS A 79 18.66 -5.35 -19.36
CA LYS A 79 17.53 -6.11 -18.80
C LYS A 79 17.97 -6.99 -17.62
N PRO A 80 19.02 -7.83 -17.73
CA PRO A 80 19.47 -8.63 -16.59
C PRO A 80 19.96 -7.76 -15.43
N LEU A 81 20.74 -6.70 -15.68
CA LEU A 81 21.19 -5.80 -14.62
C LEU A 81 20.04 -5.10 -13.90
N LYS A 82 19.01 -4.67 -14.64
CA LYS A 82 17.82 -4.06 -14.03
C LYS A 82 17.03 -5.06 -13.17
N ASN A 83 17.03 -6.34 -13.53
CA ASN A 83 16.36 -7.37 -12.74
C ASN A 83 17.08 -7.65 -11.42
N LEU A 84 18.42 -7.56 -11.39
CA LEU A 84 19.20 -7.71 -10.14
C LEU A 84 18.89 -6.62 -9.11
N LEU A 85 18.41 -5.46 -9.54
CA LEU A 85 18.06 -4.34 -8.66
C LEU A 85 16.64 -4.44 -8.08
N LYS A 86 15.88 -5.48 -8.42
CA LYS A 86 14.55 -5.72 -7.87
C LYS A 86 14.67 -6.79 -6.79
N GLU A 87 14.18 -6.49 -5.61
CA GLU A 87 13.91 -7.52 -4.61
C GLU A 87 12.71 -8.34 -5.11
N THR A 88 12.91 -9.66 -5.27
CA THR A 88 11.90 -10.62 -5.74
C THR A 88 10.85 -10.92 -4.70
#